data_AF-A0A930DZX1-F1
#
_entry.id   AF-A0A930DZX1-F1
#
_cell.length_a   1.000
_cell.length_b   1.000
_cell.length_c   1.000
_cell.angle_alpha   90.00
_cell.angle_beta   90.00
_cell.angle_gamma   90.00
#
_symmetry.space_group_name_H-M   'P 1'
#
loop_
_entity.id
_entity.type
_entity.pdbx_description
1 polymer ?
#
loop_
_entity_poly.entity_id
_entity_poly.type
_entity_poly.pdbx_seq_one_letter_code
_entity_poly.pdbx_strand_id
1 'polypeptide(L)'
;MTYFFREINRHSFGYTLIFDRALGVLGLFLASKPLLLFMRKKQMPFSQQLLFLLLFYSLNKWEMLLNGSGYIHFLAFSVFYDYFYALDQAFSKKSSLLVLSIYPPFILLVAGPYCLAVFLSCIALFFFLALGKKLWDMKGTILLLISNGLCLFLYLLSNHYAVYEYAGAESISLKEVLQNHLLFVVKFIFYGFSSMLVSGENLEKLLRDGAIQGKGLVLIGAFVLFFYMFMTLLYLWKFFASSGNGGGKVFAGKGKEGLSSEQRQEEAKNQVGKSSMAAENSVETFYFGLLPGLLLLHGLASHALVFLTRYMFLKESYAFQSRYALQYQSALLGAFLILFLWKNEKRFSSGQELRTEQKSQTKQASRIEQKIGVEQKTGIGEQIRIERRQRTAQGRLTFCLLISGIFLLGTLWTDSSEWGKSMYRREHYERMWIYSHDLSAYSDEELEDVFEYHHGGERIRKAFAIWEQVKKEWRDRS
;
A
#
# COMPACT_ATOMS: atom_id res chain seq x y z
N MET A 1 13.30 -3.41 18.03
CA MET A 1 11.96 -3.84 18.51
C MET A 1 11.80 -5.35 18.63
N THR A 2 12.26 -6.16 17.66
CA THR A 2 12.10 -7.64 17.71
C THR A 2 12.67 -8.27 18.99
N TYR A 3 13.89 -7.90 19.40
CA TYR A 3 14.49 -8.40 20.64
C TYR A 3 13.69 -8.01 21.88
N PHE A 4 13.14 -6.79 21.91
CA PHE A 4 12.32 -6.30 23.02
C PHE A 4 11.03 -7.12 23.19
N PHE A 5 10.28 -7.35 22.11
CA PHE A 5 9.08 -8.19 22.16
C PHE A 5 9.40 -9.65 22.47
N ARG A 6 10.55 -10.15 21.99
CA ARG A 6 11.04 -11.50 22.33
C ARG A 6 11.36 -11.63 23.81
N GLU A 7 11.90 -10.58 24.43
CA GLU A 7 12.19 -10.53 25.86
C GLU A 7 10.91 -10.53 26.70
N ILE A 8 9.89 -9.79 26.27
CA ILE A 8 8.55 -9.83 26.88
C ILE A 8 7.97 -11.24 26.78
N ASN A 9 8.00 -11.84 25.59
CA ASN A 9 7.51 -13.20 25.38
C ASN A 9 8.23 -14.20 26.30
N ARG A 10 9.56 -14.07 26.41
CA ARG A 10 10.38 -14.90 27.29
C ARG A 10 9.98 -14.77 28.76
N HIS A 11 9.97 -13.56 29.31
CA HIS A 11 9.76 -13.34 30.74
C HIS A 11 8.31 -13.49 31.19
N SER A 12 7.35 -13.05 30.38
CA SER A 12 5.94 -13.01 30.79
C SER A 12 5.14 -14.24 30.36
N PHE A 13 5.59 -14.94 29.32
CA PHE A 13 4.84 -16.06 28.73
C PHE A 13 5.66 -17.35 28.60
N GLY A 14 6.93 -17.37 29.04
CA GLY A 14 7.78 -18.57 28.94
C GLY A 14 8.13 -18.93 27.49
N TYR A 15 8.18 -17.93 26.60
CA TYR A 15 8.32 -18.08 25.15
C TYR A 15 7.25 -18.98 24.52
N THR A 16 6.17 -18.36 24.02
CA THR A 16 5.13 -19.07 23.25
C THR A 16 5.03 -18.55 21.84
N LEU A 17 4.83 -19.47 20.90
CA LEU A 17 4.52 -19.11 19.52
C LEU A 17 3.14 -18.43 19.39
N ILE A 18 2.23 -18.72 20.32
CA ILE A 18 0.88 -18.13 20.36
C ILE A 18 0.96 -16.62 20.58
N PHE A 19 1.84 -16.15 21.48
CA PHE A 19 2.05 -14.72 21.69
C PHE A 19 2.51 -14.01 20.40
N ASP A 20 3.51 -14.57 19.72
CA ASP A 20 4.02 -14.01 18.47
C ASP A 20 2.95 -14.00 17.36
N ARG A 21 2.16 -15.08 17.24
CA ARG A 21 1.02 -15.16 16.31
C ARG A 21 -0.05 -14.11 16.63
N ALA A 22 -0.39 -13.93 17.90
CA ALA A 22 -1.37 -12.93 18.33
C ALA A 22 -0.91 -11.51 18.02
N LEU A 23 0.38 -11.20 18.23
CA LEU A 23 0.97 -9.93 17.81
C LEU A 23 0.89 -9.73 16.29
N GLY A 24 1.08 -10.79 15.50
CA GLY A 24 0.93 -10.72 14.04
C GLY A 24 -0.49 -10.38 13.60
N VAL A 25 -1.49 -11.03 14.20
CA VAL A 25 -2.90 -10.74 13.96
C VAL A 25 -3.24 -9.30 14.40
N LEU A 26 -2.73 -8.87 15.55
CA LEU A 26 -2.90 -7.51 16.04
C LEU A 26 -2.29 -6.48 15.08
N GLY A 27 -1.06 -6.71 14.60
CA GLY A 27 -0.40 -5.85 13.62
C GLY A 27 -1.21 -5.75 12.32
N LEU A 28 -1.74 -6.87 11.82
CA LEU A 28 -2.58 -6.90 10.63
C LEU A 28 -3.89 -6.12 10.85
N PHE A 29 -4.51 -6.27 12.03
CA PHE A 29 -5.67 -5.49 12.42
C PHE A 29 -5.39 -3.99 12.45
N LEU A 30 -4.29 -3.58 13.11
CA LEU A 30 -3.88 -2.18 13.18
C LEU A 30 -3.58 -1.59 11.80
N ALA A 31 -3.01 -2.37 10.88
CA ALA A 31 -2.75 -1.93 9.52
C ALA A 31 -4.03 -1.63 8.72
N SER A 32 -5.15 -2.30 9.00
CA SER A 32 -6.43 -2.00 8.33
C SER A 32 -7.04 -0.67 8.75
N LYS A 33 -6.75 -0.18 9.96
CA LYS A 33 -7.35 1.02 10.57
C LYS A 33 -7.16 2.30 9.73
N PRO A 34 -5.94 2.71 9.34
CA PRO A 34 -5.75 3.90 8.50
C PRO A 34 -6.47 3.80 7.16
N LEU A 35 -6.52 2.61 6.56
CA LEU A 35 -7.23 2.36 5.30
C LEU A 35 -8.74 2.55 5.48
N LEU A 36 -9.32 2.01 6.55
CA LEU A 36 -10.74 2.18 6.88
C LEU A 36 -11.09 3.63 7.21
N LEU A 37 -10.25 4.33 7.97
CA LEU A 37 -10.43 5.75 8.27
C LEU A 37 -10.41 6.60 6.99
N PHE A 38 -9.51 6.29 6.06
CA PHE A 38 -9.47 6.92 4.75
C PHE A 38 -10.75 6.67 3.95
N MET A 39 -11.21 5.42 3.84
CA MET A 39 -12.44 5.07 3.12
C MET A 39 -13.68 5.73 3.72
N ARG A 40 -13.79 5.78 5.05
CA ARG A 40 -14.86 6.49 5.77
C ARG A 40 -14.83 7.98 5.50
N LYS A 41 -13.66 8.62 5.54
CA LYS A 41 -13.51 10.06 5.22
C LYS A 41 -13.91 10.36 3.78
N LYS A 42 -13.62 9.45 2.84
CA LYS A 42 -14.05 9.55 1.43
C LYS A 42 -15.48 9.09 1.19
N GLN A 43 -16.26 8.82 2.25
CA GLN A 43 -17.67 8.41 2.19
C GLN A 43 -17.91 7.20 1.27
N MET A 44 -16.99 6.24 1.26
CA MET A 44 -17.16 5.03 0.47
C MET A 44 -18.33 4.19 1.03
N PRO A 45 -19.19 3.61 0.17
CA PRO A 45 -20.26 2.71 0.60
C PRO A 45 -19.71 1.49 1.34
N PHE A 46 -20.50 0.96 2.27
CA PHE A 46 -20.15 -0.21 3.08
C PHE A 46 -19.72 -1.42 2.24
N SER A 47 -20.40 -1.67 1.11
CA SER A 47 -20.04 -2.79 0.21
C SER A 47 -18.62 -2.69 -0.36
N GLN A 48 -18.15 -1.48 -0.69
CA GLN A 48 -16.77 -1.28 -1.15
C GLN A 48 -15.77 -1.45 -0.01
N GLN A 49 -16.12 -0.98 1.20
CA GLN A 49 -15.27 -1.18 2.38
C GLN A 49 -15.14 -2.68 2.71
N LEU A 50 -16.25 -3.42 2.66
CA LEU A 50 -16.26 -4.86 2.91
C LEU A 50 -15.43 -5.62 1.87
N LEU A 51 -15.65 -5.34 0.58
CA LEU A 51 -14.85 -5.93 -0.50
C LEU A 51 -13.35 -5.63 -0.33
N PHE A 52 -13.01 -4.38 0.01
CA PHE A 52 -11.63 -4.00 0.28
C PHE A 52 -11.02 -4.79 1.43
N LEU A 53 -11.79 -5.00 2.51
CA LEU A 53 -11.35 -5.78 3.65
C LEU A 53 -11.19 -7.27 3.32
N LEU A 54 -12.06 -7.85 2.49
CA LEU A 54 -11.89 -9.23 2.01
C LEU A 54 -10.57 -9.39 1.24
N LEU A 55 -10.26 -8.46 0.33
CA LEU A 55 -8.98 -8.44 -0.38
C LEU A 55 -7.80 -8.19 0.57
N PHE A 56 -7.99 -7.35 1.59
CA PHE A 56 -6.95 -7.03 2.57
C PHE A 56 -6.60 -8.24 3.44
N TYR A 57 -7.61 -8.97 3.94
CA TYR A 57 -7.46 -10.09 4.87
C TYR A 57 -7.30 -11.47 4.20
N SER A 58 -7.11 -11.52 2.88
CA SER A 58 -6.80 -12.76 2.16
C SER A 58 -5.68 -13.56 2.84
N LEU A 59 -5.81 -14.88 2.78
CA LEU A 59 -4.88 -15.86 3.32
C LEU A 59 -3.60 -16.01 2.48
N ASN A 60 -3.37 -15.19 1.45
CA ASN A 60 -2.11 -15.21 0.68
C ASN A 60 -0.82 -14.98 1.51
N LYS A 61 -0.96 -14.46 2.74
CA LYS A 61 0.11 -14.16 3.69
C LYS A 61 0.12 -15.09 4.93
N TRP A 62 -0.60 -16.20 4.85
CA TRP A 62 -0.82 -17.12 5.98
C TRP A 62 0.49 -17.60 6.61
N GLU A 63 1.55 -17.86 5.81
CA GLU A 63 2.84 -18.39 6.31
C GLU A 63 3.42 -17.46 7.38
N MET A 64 3.36 -16.15 7.14
CA MET A 64 3.86 -15.15 8.07
C MET A 64 3.01 -15.09 9.36
N LEU A 65 1.72 -15.41 9.27
CA LEU A 65 0.84 -15.47 10.43
C LEU A 65 1.06 -16.76 11.24
N LEU A 66 1.27 -17.91 10.60
CA LEU A 66 1.40 -19.20 11.29
C LEU A 66 2.81 -19.43 11.85
N ASN A 67 3.87 -18.97 11.19
CA ASN A 67 5.25 -19.23 11.61
C ASN A 67 5.69 -18.37 12.81
N GLY A 68 4.85 -17.45 13.30
CA GLY A 68 5.12 -16.56 14.44
C GLY A 68 6.20 -15.49 14.19
N SER A 69 7.13 -15.70 13.25
CA SER A 69 8.16 -14.71 12.91
C SER A 69 7.64 -13.48 12.15
N GLY A 70 6.41 -13.53 11.62
CA GLY A 70 5.83 -12.47 10.81
C GLY A 70 5.34 -11.25 11.58
N TYR A 71 5.20 -11.29 12.91
CA TYR A 71 4.52 -10.21 13.65
C TYR A 71 5.13 -8.83 13.45
N ILE A 72 6.46 -8.75 13.41
CA ILE A 72 7.17 -7.49 13.26
C ILE A 72 6.90 -6.86 11.88
N HIS A 73 6.69 -7.70 10.86
CA HIS A 73 6.32 -7.26 9.53
C HIS A 73 4.93 -6.63 9.54
N PHE A 74 3.93 -7.32 10.11
CA PHE A 74 2.58 -6.78 10.21
C PHE A 74 2.55 -5.46 11.01
N LEU A 75 3.32 -5.38 12.09
CA LEU A 75 3.49 -4.15 12.85
C LEU A 75 4.11 -3.04 11.98
N ALA A 76 5.19 -3.32 11.24
CA ALA A 76 5.81 -2.35 10.34
C ALA A 76 4.82 -1.80 9.31
N PHE A 77 4.05 -2.66 8.63
CA PHE A 77 3.02 -2.23 7.68
C PHE A 77 1.91 -1.41 8.34
N SER A 78 1.58 -1.67 9.61
CA SER A 78 0.64 -0.83 10.34
C SER A 78 1.16 0.60 10.50
N VAL A 79 2.45 0.75 10.81
CA VAL A 79 3.12 2.05 10.92
C VAL A 79 3.20 2.74 9.56
N PHE A 80 3.47 1.99 8.48
CA PHE A 80 3.56 2.56 7.13
C PHE A 80 2.22 3.15 6.68
N TYR A 81 1.14 2.41 6.89
CA TYR A 81 -0.18 2.87 6.47
C TYR A 81 -0.70 4.00 7.35
N ASP A 82 -0.35 4.00 8.64
CA ASP A 82 -0.64 5.14 9.53
C ASP A 82 0.14 6.39 9.09
N TYR A 83 1.42 6.23 8.74
CA TYR A 83 2.22 7.31 8.17
C TYR A 83 1.65 7.85 6.86
N PHE A 84 1.25 6.97 5.93
CA PHE A 84 0.64 7.38 4.66
C PHE A 84 -0.69 8.10 4.86
N TYR A 85 -1.50 7.64 5.83
CA TYR A 85 -2.73 8.32 6.22
C TYR A 85 -2.45 9.67 6.87
N ALA A 86 -1.47 9.78 7.76
CA ALA A 86 -1.07 11.04 8.37
C ALA A 86 -0.63 12.06 7.31
N LEU A 87 0.15 11.64 6.30
CA LEU A 87 0.54 12.48 5.17
C LEU A 87 -0.68 12.95 4.34
N ASP A 88 -1.63 12.05 4.06
CA ASP A 88 -2.89 12.40 3.38
C ASP A 88 -3.71 13.42 4.17
N GLN A 89 -3.80 13.25 5.48
CA GLN A 89 -4.49 14.16 6.38
C GLN A 89 -3.82 15.53 6.42
N ALA A 90 -2.49 15.56 6.52
CA ALA A 90 -1.72 16.79 6.52
C ALA A 90 -1.86 17.56 5.21
N PHE A 91 -1.83 16.85 4.07
CA PHE A 91 -2.07 17.44 2.76
C PHE A 91 -3.49 17.97 2.60
N SER A 92 -4.50 17.21 3.05
CA SER A 92 -5.91 17.59 2.96
C SER A 92 -6.22 18.83 3.81
N LYS A 93 -5.69 18.89 5.03
CA LYS A 93 -5.93 19.99 5.98
C LYS A 93 -4.95 21.16 5.84
N LYS A 94 -3.92 21.01 4.98
CA LYS A 94 -2.78 21.94 4.88
C LYS A 94 -2.11 22.20 6.24
N SER A 95 -2.03 21.16 7.08
CA SER A 95 -1.38 21.25 8.39
C SER A 95 0.14 21.10 8.28
N SER A 96 0.85 21.47 9.34
CA SER A 96 2.32 21.32 9.37
C SER A 96 2.75 19.86 9.31
N LEU A 97 3.87 19.62 8.62
CA LEU A 97 4.52 18.33 8.47
C LEU A 97 5.58 18.07 9.56
N LEU A 98 5.88 19.03 10.43
CA LEU A 98 6.97 18.92 11.42
C LEU A 98 6.81 17.72 12.35
N VAL A 99 5.59 17.46 12.83
CA VAL A 99 5.31 16.32 13.73
C VAL A 99 5.49 14.99 12.99
N LEU A 100 5.26 14.96 11.68
CA LEU A 100 5.39 13.73 10.89
C LEU A 100 6.86 13.29 10.74
N SER A 101 7.82 14.17 11.02
CA SER A 101 9.25 13.83 11.01
C SER A 101 9.68 12.83 12.09
N ILE A 102 8.78 12.47 13.02
CA ILE A 102 8.97 11.38 13.99
C ILE A 102 8.75 9.99 13.39
N TYR A 103 8.03 9.89 12.27
CA TYR A 103 7.74 8.60 11.64
C TYR A 103 8.99 7.90 11.08
N PRO A 104 9.91 8.56 10.35
CA PRO A 104 11.07 7.86 9.80
C PRO A 104 11.95 7.15 10.85
N PRO A 105 12.30 7.76 12.01
CA PRO A 105 13.00 7.04 13.07
C PRO A 105 12.19 5.86 13.62
N PHE A 106 10.88 6.03 13.81
CA PHE A 106 10.04 4.95 14.32
C PHE A 106 9.92 3.79 13.31
N ILE A 107 9.80 4.10 12.01
CA ILE A 107 9.83 3.14 10.91
C ILE A 107 11.15 2.37 10.93
N LEU A 108 12.29 3.04 11.06
CA LEU A 108 13.60 2.40 11.12
C LEU A 108 13.68 1.34 12.25
N LEU A 109 13.03 1.58 13.39
CA LEU A 109 13.03 0.66 14.55
C LEU A 109 12.22 -0.63 14.35
N VAL A 110 11.23 -0.62 13.46
CA VAL A 110 10.29 -1.74 13.25
C VAL A 110 10.44 -2.42 11.89
N ALA A 111 10.96 -1.72 10.88
CA ALA A 111 10.80 -2.12 9.49
C ALA A 111 11.96 -2.91 8.89
N GLY A 112 13.16 -2.91 9.48
CA GLY A 112 14.35 -3.53 8.85
C GLY A 112 14.48 -3.11 7.37
N PRO A 113 14.68 -4.03 6.41
CA PRO A 113 14.83 -3.69 4.98
C PRO A 113 13.61 -3.04 4.34
N TYR A 114 12.42 -3.22 4.93
CA TYR A 114 11.17 -2.69 4.38
C TYR A 114 11.10 -1.16 4.45
N CYS A 115 11.93 -0.52 5.28
CA CYS A 115 11.99 0.94 5.37
C CYS A 115 12.39 1.58 4.03
N LEU A 116 13.20 0.91 3.21
CA LEU A 116 13.62 1.40 1.89
C LEU A 116 12.44 1.76 1.01
N ALA A 117 11.45 0.86 0.91
CA ALA A 117 10.29 1.06 0.06
C ALA A 117 9.47 2.29 0.51
N VAL A 118 9.30 2.46 1.81
CA VAL A 118 8.57 3.60 2.40
C VAL A 118 9.31 4.92 2.18
N PHE A 119 10.62 4.92 2.43
CA PHE A 119 11.46 6.11 2.33
C PHE A 119 11.57 6.59 0.88
N LEU A 120 11.78 5.68 -0.08
CA LEU A 120 11.77 5.98 -1.51
C LEU A 120 10.40 6.49 -1.97
N SER A 121 9.31 5.89 -1.49
CA SER A 121 7.94 6.34 -1.81
C SER A 121 7.66 7.75 -1.31
N CYS A 122 8.16 8.08 -0.12
CA CYS A 122 8.04 9.41 0.45
C CYS A 122 8.84 10.45 -0.36
N ILE A 123 10.07 10.12 -0.76
CA ILE A 123 10.88 11.00 -1.64
C ILE A 123 10.17 11.22 -2.97
N ALA A 124 9.68 10.15 -3.60
CA ALA A 124 8.95 10.22 -4.87
C ALA A 124 7.66 11.06 -4.74
N LEU A 125 6.91 10.92 -3.63
CA LEU A 125 5.74 11.75 -3.35
C LEU A 125 6.09 13.24 -3.35
N PHE A 126 7.13 13.65 -2.60
CA PHE A 126 7.51 15.06 -2.52
C PHE A 126 8.05 15.60 -3.85
N PHE A 127 8.72 14.75 -4.65
CA PHE A 127 9.07 15.09 -6.02
C PHE A 127 7.83 15.40 -6.87
N PHE A 128 6.80 14.56 -6.84
CA PHE A 128 5.54 14.83 -7.56
C PHE A 128 4.78 16.04 -7.02
N LEU A 129 4.78 16.27 -5.70
CA LEU A 129 4.20 17.47 -5.11
C LEU A 129 4.93 18.75 -5.55
N ALA A 130 6.26 18.72 -5.67
CA ALA A 130 7.06 19.83 -6.19
C ALA A 130 6.74 20.09 -7.66
N LEU A 131 6.74 19.05 -8.51
CA LEU A 131 6.37 19.16 -9.93
C LEU A 131 4.95 19.71 -10.11
N GLY A 132 4.01 19.26 -9.28
CA GLY A 132 2.63 19.73 -9.31
C GLY A 132 2.42 21.14 -8.74
N LYS A 133 3.47 21.79 -8.19
CA LYS A 133 3.39 23.04 -7.41
C LYS A 133 2.37 22.97 -6.26
N LYS A 134 2.30 21.81 -5.61
CA LYS A 134 1.31 21.48 -4.55
C LYS A 134 1.91 21.38 -3.15
N LEU A 135 3.19 21.72 -2.99
CA LEU A 135 3.83 21.87 -1.68
C LEU A 135 3.18 23.01 -0.89
N TRP A 136 2.99 22.80 0.42
CA TRP A 136 2.32 23.77 1.29
C TRP A 136 3.13 24.12 2.55
N ASP A 137 3.93 23.20 3.08
CA ASP A 137 4.81 23.41 4.22
C ASP A 137 6.26 23.10 3.83
N MET A 138 7.01 24.12 3.42
CA MET A 138 8.40 23.96 2.98
C MET A 138 9.32 23.53 4.14
N LYS A 139 9.16 24.13 5.33
CA LYS A 139 9.99 23.82 6.51
C LYS A 139 9.78 22.39 6.95
N GLY A 140 8.52 21.97 7.09
CA GLY A 140 8.18 20.59 7.43
C GLY A 140 8.60 19.60 6.36
N THR A 141 8.48 19.94 5.07
CA THR A 141 8.96 19.09 3.96
C THR A 141 10.47 18.87 4.03
N ILE A 142 11.26 19.93 4.25
CA ILE A 142 12.72 19.83 4.37
C ILE A 142 13.09 18.96 5.57
N LEU A 143 12.51 19.21 6.75
CA LEU A 143 12.81 18.42 7.95
C LEU A 143 12.45 16.95 7.76
N LEU A 144 11.30 16.67 7.14
CA LEU A 144 10.85 15.31 6.88
C LEU A 144 11.77 14.58 5.89
N LEU A 145 12.21 15.26 4.82
CA LEU A 145 13.18 14.71 3.87
C LEU A 145 14.55 14.47 4.51
N ILE A 146 15.02 15.36 5.40
CA ILE A 146 16.26 15.16 6.16
C ILE A 146 16.11 13.96 7.10
N SER A 147 15.03 13.88 7.87
CA SER A 147 14.74 12.75 8.77
C SER A 147 14.71 11.43 7.99
N ASN A 148 14.01 11.41 6.86
CA ASN A 148 13.89 10.27 5.96
C ASN A 148 15.25 9.86 5.37
N GLY A 149 16.01 10.83 4.84
CA GLY A 149 17.34 10.61 4.27
C GLY A 149 18.36 10.12 5.30
N LEU A 150 18.34 10.67 6.51
CA LEU A 150 19.19 10.24 7.62
C LEU A 150 18.86 8.80 8.03
N CYS A 151 17.57 8.45 8.17
CA CYS A 151 17.17 7.08 8.52
C CYS A 151 17.54 6.08 7.42
N LEU A 152 17.36 6.45 6.15
CA LEU A 152 17.81 5.64 5.01
C LEU A 152 19.33 5.43 5.04
N PHE A 153 20.10 6.50 5.27
CA PHE A 153 21.55 6.43 5.40
C PHE A 153 21.99 5.52 6.54
N LEU A 154 21.40 5.68 7.74
CA LEU A 154 21.69 4.83 8.89
C LEU A 154 21.38 3.36 8.63
N TYR A 155 20.27 3.06 7.96
CA TYR A 155 19.96 1.69 7.56
C TYR A 155 21.03 1.14 6.59
N LEU A 156 21.36 1.89 5.53
CA LEU A 156 22.32 1.44 4.52
C LEU A 156 23.72 1.26 5.12
N LEU A 157 24.12 2.15 6.03
CA LEU A 157 25.36 2.06 6.79
C LEU A 157 25.37 0.80 7.66
N SER A 158 24.30 0.54 8.41
CA SER A 158 24.15 -0.69 9.19
C SER A 158 24.21 -1.94 8.31
N ASN A 159 23.59 -1.89 7.13
CA ASN A 159 23.57 -3.00 6.17
C ASN A 159 24.94 -3.25 5.52
N HIS A 160 25.76 -2.21 5.36
CA HIS A 160 27.12 -2.34 4.83
C HIS A 160 28.03 -3.15 5.74
N TYR A 161 27.86 -3.02 7.07
CA TYR A 161 28.61 -3.79 8.07
C TYR A 161 27.99 -5.15 8.38
N ALA A 162 26.81 -5.46 7.83
CA ALA A 162 26.17 -6.75 8.05
C ALA A 162 26.85 -7.84 7.23
N VAL A 163 27.20 -8.95 7.90
CA VAL A 163 27.74 -10.15 7.24
C VAL A 163 26.55 -11.06 6.92
N TYR A 164 26.37 -11.34 5.63
CA TYR A 164 25.30 -12.20 5.14
C TYR A 164 25.87 -13.49 4.57
N GLU A 165 25.39 -14.63 5.08
CA GLU A 165 25.60 -15.93 4.45
C GLU A 165 24.41 -16.23 3.54
N TYR A 166 24.64 -16.17 2.22
CA TYR A 166 23.60 -16.49 1.24
C TYR A 166 23.78 -17.92 0.73
N ALA A 167 23.16 -18.88 1.41
CA ALA A 167 23.16 -20.27 0.96
C ALA A 167 22.49 -20.39 -0.43
N GLY A 168 23.24 -20.89 -1.42
CA GLY A 168 22.76 -21.09 -2.79
C GLY A 168 22.63 -19.80 -3.63
N ALA A 169 23.26 -18.69 -3.22
CA ALA A 169 23.42 -17.53 -4.09
C ALA A 169 24.57 -17.73 -5.08
N GLU A 170 24.35 -17.28 -6.30
CA GLU A 170 25.38 -17.24 -7.34
C GLU A 170 26.21 -15.96 -7.19
N SER A 171 27.51 -16.04 -7.47
CA SER A 171 28.44 -14.89 -7.42
C SER A 171 28.30 -13.99 -8.66
N ILE A 172 27.06 -13.59 -8.98
CA ILE A 172 26.71 -12.83 -10.19
C ILE A 172 26.36 -11.39 -9.84
N SER A 173 26.83 -10.46 -10.66
CA SER A 173 26.53 -9.03 -10.50
C SER A 173 25.14 -8.66 -11.05
N LEU A 174 24.51 -7.62 -10.52
CA LEU A 174 23.23 -7.11 -11.04
C LEU A 174 23.32 -6.74 -12.53
N LYS A 175 24.44 -6.13 -12.95
CA LYS A 175 24.68 -5.75 -14.34
C LYS A 175 24.65 -6.98 -15.26
N GLU A 176 25.29 -8.05 -14.83
CA GLU A 176 25.36 -9.30 -15.58
C GLU A 176 23.98 -9.97 -15.72
N VAL A 177 23.17 -9.98 -14.65
CA VAL A 177 21.78 -10.47 -14.73
C VAL A 177 20.94 -9.66 -15.72
N LEU A 178 21.08 -8.33 -15.73
CA LEU A 178 20.34 -7.47 -16.65
C LEU A 178 20.75 -7.66 -18.11
N GLN A 179 21.99 -8.03 -18.38
CA GLN A 179 22.52 -8.20 -19.74
C GLN A 179 22.34 -9.63 -20.27
N ASN A 180 22.62 -10.64 -19.44
CA ASN A 180 22.71 -12.04 -19.86
C ASN A 180 21.47 -12.86 -19.46
N HIS A 181 20.71 -12.43 -18.45
CA HIS A 181 19.56 -13.15 -17.92
C HIS A 181 18.25 -12.35 -18.04
N LEU A 182 18.06 -11.61 -19.13
CA LEU A 182 16.90 -10.75 -19.33
C LEU A 182 15.57 -11.52 -19.24
N LEU A 183 15.52 -12.76 -19.74
CA LEU A 183 14.32 -13.60 -19.65
C LEU A 183 13.94 -13.90 -18.20
N PHE A 184 14.92 -14.16 -17.33
CA PHE A 184 14.71 -14.34 -15.90
C PHE A 184 14.15 -13.06 -15.29
N VAL A 185 14.72 -11.88 -15.59
CA VAL A 185 14.24 -10.60 -15.08
C VAL A 185 12.77 -10.36 -15.45
N VAL A 186 12.44 -10.58 -16.72
CA VAL A 186 11.07 -10.40 -17.23
C VAL A 186 10.11 -11.35 -16.53
N LYS A 187 10.43 -12.64 -16.44
CA LYS A 187 9.60 -13.62 -15.75
C LYS A 187 9.45 -13.28 -14.27
N PHE A 188 10.54 -12.92 -13.59
CA PHE A 188 10.53 -12.55 -12.18
C PHE A 188 9.55 -11.40 -11.90
N ILE A 189 9.56 -10.36 -12.74
CA ILE A 189 8.62 -9.25 -12.60
C ILE A 189 7.17 -9.73 -12.76
N PHE A 190 6.86 -10.42 -13.86
CA PHE A 190 5.48 -10.87 -14.12
C PHE A 190 4.99 -11.89 -13.09
N TYR A 191 5.86 -12.77 -12.63
CA TYR A 191 5.57 -13.74 -11.58
C TYR A 191 5.22 -13.03 -10.28
N GLY A 192 5.98 -12.00 -9.89
CA GLY A 192 5.65 -11.15 -8.74
C GLY A 192 4.26 -10.52 -8.85
N PHE A 193 3.92 -9.93 -10.00
CA PHE A 193 2.57 -9.36 -10.21
C PHE A 193 1.47 -10.41 -10.24
N SER A 194 1.72 -11.59 -10.78
CA SER A 194 0.74 -12.68 -10.82
C SER A 194 0.34 -13.15 -9.42
N SER A 195 1.29 -13.13 -8.48
CA SER A 195 1.09 -13.52 -7.08
C SER A 195 0.08 -12.64 -6.32
N MET A 196 -0.19 -11.44 -6.84
CA MET A 196 -1.16 -10.51 -6.26
C MET A 196 -2.60 -10.90 -6.61
N LEU A 197 -2.80 -11.72 -7.66
CA LEU A 197 -4.13 -12.24 -8.02
C LEU A 197 -4.42 -13.59 -7.37
N VAL A 198 -3.42 -14.49 -7.36
CA VAL A 198 -3.50 -15.84 -6.80
C VAL A 198 -2.20 -16.11 -6.03
N SER A 199 -2.27 -16.75 -4.87
CA SER A 199 -1.08 -17.06 -4.06
C SER A 199 0.01 -17.80 -4.84
N GLY A 200 1.27 -17.50 -4.53
CA GLY A 200 2.43 -18.14 -5.15
C GLY A 200 2.41 -19.67 -5.11
N GLU A 201 1.98 -20.27 -4.00
CA GLU A 201 1.85 -21.72 -3.89
C GLU A 201 0.81 -22.29 -4.86
N ASN A 202 -0.34 -21.64 -5.03
CA ASN A 202 -1.35 -22.08 -5.98
C ASN A 202 -0.83 -21.95 -7.41
N LEU A 203 -0.08 -20.88 -7.71
CA LEU A 203 0.57 -20.68 -9.00
C LEU A 203 1.63 -21.75 -9.26
N GLU A 204 2.45 -22.08 -8.26
CA GLU A 204 3.45 -23.14 -8.35
C GLU A 204 2.80 -24.51 -8.54
N LYS A 205 1.70 -24.80 -7.83
CA LYS A 205 0.91 -26.01 -8.04
C LYS A 205 0.40 -26.09 -9.48
N LEU A 206 -0.15 -25.00 -10.04
CA LEU A 206 -0.63 -24.98 -11.42
C LEU A 206 0.49 -25.21 -12.45
N LEU A 207 1.71 -24.73 -12.16
CA LEU A 207 2.90 -25.01 -12.97
C LEU A 207 3.33 -26.48 -12.86
N ARG A 208 3.33 -27.05 -11.64
CA ARG A 208 3.69 -28.45 -11.38
C ARG A 208 2.70 -29.43 -12.01
N ASP A 209 1.40 -29.15 -11.91
CA ASP A 209 0.32 -29.96 -12.46
C ASP A 209 0.20 -29.82 -14.00
N GLY A 210 0.98 -28.93 -14.62
CA GLY A 210 0.94 -28.66 -16.07
C GLY A 210 -0.33 -27.94 -16.54
N ALA A 211 -1.24 -27.56 -15.62
CA ALA A 211 -2.50 -26.88 -15.92
C ALA A 211 -2.28 -25.49 -16.53
N ILE A 212 -1.19 -24.82 -16.16
CA ILE A 212 -0.76 -23.54 -16.73
C ILE A 212 0.71 -23.66 -17.14
N GLN A 213 1.02 -23.32 -18.40
CA GLN A 213 2.40 -23.15 -18.84
C GLN A 213 2.95 -21.81 -18.32
N GLY A 214 4.28 -21.67 -18.19
CA GLY A 214 4.91 -20.40 -17.75
C GLY A 214 4.44 -19.15 -18.51
N LYS A 215 4.06 -19.28 -19.79
CA LYS A 215 3.43 -18.20 -20.58
C LYS A 215 2.10 -17.72 -20.01
N GLY A 216 1.27 -18.62 -19.48
CA GLY A 216 0.00 -18.27 -18.85
C GLY A 216 0.22 -17.50 -17.54
N LEU A 217 1.26 -17.84 -16.77
CA LEU A 217 1.61 -17.10 -15.57
C LEU A 217 2.06 -15.66 -15.89
N VAL A 218 2.86 -15.51 -16.96
CA VAL A 218 3.24 -14.20 -17.49
C VAL A 218 2.01 -13.39 -17.92
N LEU A 219 1.01 -14.02 -18.53
CA LEU A 219 -0.24 -13.35 -18.94
C LEU A 219 -1.02 -12.81 -17.73
N ILE A 220 -1.14 -13.60 -16.66
CA ILE A 220 -1.77 -13.16 -15.40
C ILE A 220 -1.01 -11.98 -14.82
N GLY A 221 0.32 -12.09 -14.75
CA GLY A 221 1.19 -10.99 -14.29
C GLY A 221 1.01 -9.72 -15.12
N ALA A 222 0.94 -9.86 -16.45
CA ALA A 222 0.75 -8.76 -17.37
C ALA A 222 -0.61 -8.07 -17.19
N PHE A 223 -1.67 -8.84 -16.92
CA PHE A 223 -2.99 -8.30 -16.59
C PHE A 223 -2.94 -7.45 -15.31
N VAL A 224 -2.34 -7.96 -14.24
CA VAL A 224 -2.22 -7.21 -12.96
C VAL A 224 -1.35 -5.96 -13.14
N LEU A 225 -0.21 -6.10 -13.83
CA LEU A 225 0.67 -4.97 -14.12
C LEU A 225 -0.05 -3.91 -14.97
N PHE A 226 -0.81 -4.31 -15.99
CA PHE A 226 -1.59 -3.38 -16.80
C PHE A 226 -2.62 -2.63 -15.95
N PHE A 227 -3.36 -3.32 -15.09
CA PHE A 227 -4.31 -2.70 -14.17
C PHE A 227 -3.61 -1.70 -13.23
N TYR A 228 -2.47 -2.10 -12.66
CA TYR A 228 -1.66 -1.25 -11.81
C TYR A 228 -1.17 0.02 -12.53
N MET A 229 -0.62 -0.13 -13.75
CA MET A 229 -0.15 0.99 -14.57
C MET A 229 -1.30 1.91 -14.98
N PHE A 230 -2.45 1.36 -15.36
CA PHE A 230 -3.64 2.13 -15.69
C PHE A 230 -4.11 2.99 -14.50
N MET A 231 -4.19 2.41 -13.30
CA MET A 231 -4.56 3.13 -12.08
C MET A 231 -3.53 4.21 -11.70
N THR A 232 -2.24 3.93 -11.89
CA THR A 232 -1.15 4.88 -11.65
C THR A 232 -1.23 6.08 -12.61
N LEU A 233 -1.42 5.83 -13.90
CA LEU A 233 -1.59 6.87 -14.91
C LEU A 233 -2.86 7.70 -14.65
N LEU A 234 -3.97 7.04 -14.28
CA LEU A 234 -5.21 7.71 -13.89
C LEU A 234 -4.99 8.64 -12.68
N TYR A 235 -4.28 8.17 -11.66
CA TYR A 235 -3.94 8.95 -10.48
C TYR A 235 -3.09 10.17 -10.85
N LEU A 236 -2.00 9.99 -11.59
CA LEU A 236 -1.11 11.06 -12.01
C LEU A 236 -1.85 12.09 -12.88
N TRP A 237 -2.63 11.62 -13.85
CA TRP A 237 -3.43 12.50 -14.71
C TRP A 237 -4.38 13.36 -13.88
N LYS A 238 -5.13 12.77 -12.95
CA LYS A 238 -6.03 13.51 -12.05
C LYS A 238 -5.26 14.44 -11.11
N PHE A 239 -4.10 14.00 -10.62
CA PHE A 239 -3.25 14.78 -9.74
C PHE A 239 -2.79 16.06 -10.42
N PHE A 240 -2.29 15.99 -11.66
CA PHE A 240 -1.85 17.19 -12.39
C PHE A 240 -3.02 18.01 -12.94
N ALA A 241 -4.12 17.38 -13.38
CA ALA A 241 -5.31 18.09 -13.88
C ALA A 241 -5.99 18.95 -12.79
N SER A 242 -5.95 18.50 -11.54
CA SER A 242 -6.46 19.26 -10.38
C SER A 242 -5.70 20.58 -10.12
N SER A 243 -4.60 20.87 -10.83
CA SER A 243 -3.80 22.09 -10.67
C SER A 243 -4.30 23.28 -11.52
N GLY A 244 -5.26 23.07 -12.43
CA GLY A 244 -5.63 24.04 -13.46
C GLY A 244 -7.01 24.67 -13.31
N ASN A 245 -7.24 25.54 -12.31
CA ASN A 245 -8.29 26.57 -12.43
C ASN A 245 -8.13 27.80 -11.52
N GLY A 246 -6.90 28.12 -11.07
CA GLY A 246 -6.59 29.27 -10.20
C GLY A 246 -5.80 30.37 -10.90
N GLY A 247 -6.08 30.67 -12.17
CA GLY A 247 -5.30 31.62 -12.97
C GLY A 247 -6.11 32.36 -14.04
N GLY A 248 -7.31 32.82 -13.69
CA GLY A 248 -8.09 33.71 -14.54
C GLY A 248 -7.53 35.12 -14.51
N LYS A 249 -6.86 35.52 -15.62
CA LYS A 249 -6.70 36.90 -16.12
C LYS A 249 -6.88 38.03 -15.10
N VAL A 250 -5.78 38.50 -14.50
CA VAL A 250 -5.67 39.89 -14.02
C VAL A 250 -4.32 40.45 -14.47
N PHE A 251 -4.20 40.71 -15.76
CA PHE A 251 -3.27 41.70 -16.30
C PHE A 251 -3.90 42.29 -17.57
N ALA A 252 -4.98 43.03 -17.37
CA ALA A 252 -5.53 43.97 -18.34
C ALA A 252 -6.32 45.02 -17.56
N GLY A 253 -5.71 46.17 -17.32
CA GLY A 253 -6.32 47.25 -16.54
C GLY A 253 -5.34 48.39 -16.30
N LYS A 254 -4.91 49.03 -17.39
CA LYS A 254 -4.27 50.34 -17.39
C LYS A 254 -5.21 51.37 -16.75
N GLY A 255 -4.68 52.17 -15.83
CA GLY A 255 -5.20 53.50 -15.48
C GLY A 255 -6.34 53.53 -14.45
N LYS A 256 -6.03 54.07 -13.27
CA LYS A 256 -6.88 54.99 -12.48
C LYS A 256 -6.09 55.47 -11.26
N GLU A 257 -5.35 56.55 -11.45
CA GLU A 257 -4.91 57.41 -10.35
C GLU A 257 -6.12 58.26 -9.89
N GLY A 258 -6.32 58.33 -8.57
CA GLY A 258 -7.31 59.19 -7.93
C GLY A 258 -8.41 58.44 -7.17
N LEU A 259 -8.11 58.00 -5.94
CA LEU A 259 -9.10 57.60 -4.93
C LEU A 259 -8.57 57.97 -3.52
N SER A 260 -9.43 58.61 -2.72
CA SER A 260 -9.15 59.19 -1.39
C SER A 260 -8.80 58.13 -0.32
N SER A 261 -8.05 58.54 0.72
CA SER A 261 -7.50 57.65 1.77
C SER A 261 -8.57 56.90 2.58
N GLU A 262 -9.80 57.41 2.65
CA GLU A 262 -10.90 56.78 3.39
C GLU A 262 -11.49 55.56 2.65
N GLN A 263 -11.60 55.59 1.33
CA GLN A 263 -12.07 54.44 0.54
C GLN A 263 -11.10 53.26 0.58
N ARG A 264 -9.80 53.52 0.78
CA ARG A 264 -8.76 52.49 0.89
C ARG A 264 -8.89 51.67 2.18
N GLN A 265 -9.43 52.26 3.24
CA GLN A 265 -9.56 51.62 4.55
C GLN A 265 -10.84 50.78 4.66
N GLU A 266 -11.90 51.19 3.94
CA GLU A 266 -13.16 50.47 3.85
C GLU A 266 -13.06 49.26 2.89
N GLU A 267 -12.32 49.40 1.78
CA GLU A 267 -11.96 48.28 0.90
C GLU A 267 -11.03 47.27 1.59
N ALA A 268 -10.10 47.72 2.44
CA ALA A 268 -9.23 46.83 3.23
C ALA A 268 -10.02 46.02 4.27
N LYS A 269 -10.99 46.62 4.97
CA LYS A 269 -11.88 45.89 5.90
C LYS A 269 -12.78 44.88 5.17
N ASN A 270 -13.33 45.25 4.01
CA ASN A 270 -14.15 44.36 3.19
C ASN A 270 -13.34 43.23 2.53
N GLN A 271 -12.06 43.46 2.21
CA GLN A 271 -11.14 42.42 1.73
C GLN A 271 -10.71 41.44 2.83
N VAL A 272 -10.49 41.92 4.06
CA VAL A 272 -10.16 41.07 5.22
C VAL A 272 -11.36 40.21 5.64
N GLY A 273 -12.59 40.73 5.57
CA GLY A 273 -13.82 39.93 5.78
C GLY A 273 -14.12 38.94 4.65
N LYS A 274 -13.77 39.27 3.40
CA LYS A 274 -13.86 38.33 2.26
C LYS A 274 -12.78 37.26 2.30
N SER A 275 -11.56 37.57 2.75
CA SER A 275 -10.48 36.59 2.82
C SER A 275 -10.70 35.56 3.93
N SER A 276 -11.29 35.95 5.06
CA SER A 276 -11.65 35.03 6.15
C SER A 276 -12.81 34.10 5.77
N MET A 277 -13.83 34.58 5.05
CA MET A 277 -14.94 33.75 4.55
C MET A 277 -14.60 32.94 3.28
N ALA A 278 -13.60 33.38 2.49
CA ALA A 278 -13.09 32.65 1.33
C ALA A 278 -12.06 31.56 1.70
N ALA A 279 -11.37 31.71 2.84
CA ALA A 279 -10.45 30.70 3.39
C ALA A 279 -11.19 29.42 3.82
N GLU A 280 -12.47 29.53 4.21
CA GLU A 280 -13.27 28.37 4.61
C GLU A 280 -13.95 27.64 3.44
N ASN A 281 -13.99 28.25 2.24
CA ASN A 281 -14.83 27.78 1.13
C ASN A 281 -14.09 27.50 -0.19
N SER A 282 -12.76 27.46 -0.23
CA SER A 282 -12.02 27.29 -1.50
C SER A 282 -10.86 26.29 -1.49
N VAL A 283 -10.86 25.28 -0.59
CA VAL A 283 -9.88 24.19 -0.70
C VAL A 283 -10.36 23.18 -1.74
N GLU A 284 -10.04 23.41 -3.03
CA GLU A 284 -10.08 22.35 -4.04
C GLU A 284 -8.99 21.31 -3.71
N THR A 285 -9.24 20.48 -2.70
CA THR A 285 -8.38 19.34 -2.36
C THR A 285 -8.50 18.31 -3.47
N PHE A 286 -7.35 17.85 -3.96
CA PHE A 286 -7.26 16.71 -4.88
C PHE A 286 -8.11 15.53 -4.37
N TYR A 287 -9.14 15.16 -5.15
CA TYR A 287 -10.19 14.24 -4.72
C TYR A 287 -9.66 12.86 -4.29
N PHE A 288 -8.63 12.33 -4.95
CA PHE A 288 -8.08 11.03 -4.57
C PHE A 288 -7.27 11.04 -3.28
N GLY A 289 -6.76 12.19 -2.82
CA GLY A 289 -5.82 12.24 -1.70
C GLY A 289 -4.45 11.62 -2.02
N LEU A 290 -3.51 11.68 -1.08
CA LEU A 290 -2.14 11.16 -1.24
C LEU A 290 -2.01 9.68 -0.89
N LEU A 291 -2.85 9.15 0.01
CA LEU A 291 -2.70 7.79 0.52
C LEU A 291 -2.72 6.72 -0.60
N PRO A 292 -3.65 6.74 -1.58
CA PRO A 292 -3.62 5.76 -2.66
C PRO A 292 -2.36 5.84 -3.52
N GLY A 293 -1.86 7.05 -3.78
CA GLY A 293 -0.61 7.25 -4.52
C GLY A 293 0.62 6.74 -3.79
N LEU A 294 0.70 6.96 -2.47
CA LEU A 294 1.76 6.41 -1.62
C LEU A 294 1.75 4.88 -1.60
N LEU A 295 0.57 4.26 -1.55
CA LEU A 295 0.42 2.80 -1.62
C LEU A 295 0.91 2.22 -2.95
N LEU A 296 0.62 2.90 -4.08
CA LEU A 296 1.15 2.53 -5.39
C LEU A 296 2.68 2.62 -5.39
N LEU A 297 3.24 3.79 -5.03
CA LEU A 297 4.70 4.00 -4.98
C LEU A 297 5.39 2.97 -4.09
N HIS A 298 4.80 2.66 -2.92
CA HIS A 298 5.32 1.66 -2.00
C HIS A 298 5.34 0.28 -2.62
N GLY A 299 4.24 -0.12 -3.28
CA GLY A 299 4.19 -1.44 -3.92
C GLY A 299 5.20 -1.59 -5.07
N LEU A 300 5.39 -0.55 -5.88
CA LEU A 300 6.43 -0.54 -6.92
C LEU A 300 7.83 -0.64 -6.32
N ALA A 301 8.11 0.15 -5.28
CA ALA A 301 9.39 0.10 -4.58
C ALA A 301 9.63 -1.26 -3.92
N SER A 302 8.57 -1.92 -3.42
CA SER A 302 8.62 -3.28 -2.90
C SER A 302 8.94 -4.32 -3.98
N HIS A 303 8.33 -4.25 -5.17
CA HIS A 303 8.71 -5.12 -6.29
C HIS A 303 10.18 -4.96 -6.67
N ALA A 304 10.68 -3.72 -6.74
CA ALA A 304 12.09 -3.45 -6.98
C ALA A 304 12.99 -4.01 -5.86
N LEU A 305 12.60 -3.83 -4.60
CA LEU A 305 13.34 -4.32 -3.44
C LEU A 305 13.45 -5.85 -3.43
N VAL A 306 12.36 -6.57 -3.72
CA VAL A 306 12.38 -8.04 -3.79
C VAL A 306 13.28 -8.51 -4.92
N PHE A 307 13.23 -7.87 -6.09
CA PHE A 307 14.15 -8.21 -7.18
C PHE A 307 15.61 -7.96 -6.79
N LEU A 308 15.94 -6.77 -6.25
CA LEU A 308 17.30 -6.40 -5.86
C LEU A 308 17.89 -7.30 -4.77
N THR A 309 17.04 -7.92 -3.94
CA THR A 309 17.49 -8.83 -2.89
C THR A 309 17.53 -10.30 -3.32
N ARG A 310 16.89 -10.65 -4.45
CA ARG A 310 16.73 -12.06 -4.88
C ARG A 310 17.27 -12.40 -6.26
N TYR A 311 17.72 -11.42 -7.04
CA TYR A 311 18.29 -11.68 -8.36
C TYR A 311 19.48 -12.65 -8.31
N MET A 312 20.29 -12.59 -7.23
CA MET A 312 21.49 -13.41 -7.05
C MET A 312 21.21 -14.92 -6.98
N PHE A 313 19.96 -15.35 -6.78
CA PHE A 313 19.62 -16.76 -6.70
C PHE A 313 19.13 -17.36 -8.02
N LEU A 314 18.88 -16.54 -9.05
CA LEU A 314 18.33 -16.94 -10.36
C LEU A 314 17.11 -17.90 -10.32
N LYS A 315 16.36 -17.92 -9.20
CA LYS A 315 15.15 -18.73 -9.03
C LYS A 315 13.90 -17.87 -9.19
N GLU A 316 13.15 -18.12 -10.25
CA GLU A 316 11.93 -17.37 -10.60
C GLU A 316 10.85 -17.47 -9.50
N SER A 317 10.78 -18.59 -8.78
CA SER A 317 9.79 -18.83 -7.72
C SER A 317 9.93 -17.88 -6.53
N TYR A 318 11.12 -17.31 -6.29
CA TYR A 318 11.29 -16.27 -5.28
C TYR A 318 10.41 -15.05 -5.53
N ALA A 319 10.03 -14.79 -6.78
CA ALA A 319 9.23 -13.63 -7.12
C ALA A 319 7.83 -13.65 -6.49
N PHE A 320 7.22 -14.83 -6.31
CA PHE A 320 5.82 -14.97 -5.90
C PHE A 320 5.62 -15.61 -4.52
N GLN A 321 6.68 -15.76 -3.72
CA GLN A 321 6.54 -16.34 -2.38
C GLN A 321 5.59 -15.53 -1.50
N SER A 322 4.82 -16.26 -0.70
CA SER A 322 3.84 -15.73 0.27
C SER A 322 4.45 -14.69 1.22
N ARG A 323 5.74 -14.81 1.59
CA ARG A 323 6.46 -13.84 2.44
C ARG A 323 6.56 -12.43 1.85
N TYR A 324 6.40 -12.29 0.53
CA TYR A 324 6.36 -10.98 -0.14
C TYR A 324 4.94 -10.52 -0.44
N ALA A 325 3.92 -11.36 -0.23
CA ALA A 325 2.54 -11.04 -0.53
C ALA A 325 2.11 -9.75 0.17
N LEU A 326 2.49 -9.57 1.44
CA LEU A 326 2.20 -8.34 2.19
C LEU A 326 2.84 -7.09 1.57
N GLN A 327 4.06 -7.22 1.01
CA GLN A 327 4.75 -6.11 0.35
C GLN A 327 4.05 -5.71 -0.95
N TYR A 328 3.75 -6.68 -1.81
CA TYR A 328 3.10 -6.41 -3.10
C TYR A 328 1.66 -5.94 -2.92
N GLN A 329 0.99 -6.39 -1.86
CA GLN A 329 -0.41 -6.04 -1.61
C GLN A 329 -0.62 -4.54 -1.52
N SER A 330 0.35 -3.73 -1.08
CA SER A 330 0.17 -2.27 -1.04
C SER A 330 -0.14 -1.67 -2.42
N ALA A 331 0.49 -2.17 -3.50
CA ALA A 331 0.17 -1.74 -4.87
C ALA A 331 -1.29 -2.04 -5.22
N LEU A 332 -1.77 -3.23 -4.85
CA LEU A 332 -3.16 -3.62 -5.08
C LEU A 332 -4.13 -2.73 -4.31
N LEU A 333 -3.85 -2.47 -3.04
CA LEU A 333 -4.68 -1.63 -2.17
C LEU A 333 -4.78 -0.20 -2.73
N GLY A 334 -3.65 0.39 -3.16
CA GLY A 334 -3.64 1.70 -3.80
C GLY A 334 -4.50 1.74 -5.06
N ALA A 335 -4.35 0.75 -5.93
CA ALA A 335 -5.10 0.62 -7.17
C ALA A 335 -6.61 0.48 -6.93
N PHE A 336 -7.03 -0.34 -5.95
CA PHE A 336 -8.44 -0.50 -5.60
C PHE A 336 -9.07 0.75 -4.97
N LEU A 337 -8.33 1.47 -4.12
CA LEU A 337 -8.83 2.76 -3.60
C LEU A 337 -9.08 3.75 -4.73
N ILE A 338 -8.17 3.85 -5.71
CA ILE A 338 -8.36 4.71 -6.88
C ILE A 338 -9.56 4.24 -7.71
N LEU A 339 -9.69 2.93 -7.96
CA LEU A 339 -10.81 2.35 -8.70
C LEU A 339 -12.16 2.70 -8.05
N PHE A 340 -12.27 2.56 -6.74
CA PHE A 340 -13.48 2.87 -5.98
C PHE A 340 -13.79 4.37 -5.99
N LEU A 341 -12.78 5.21 -5.80
CA LEU A 341 -12.95 6.66 -5.87
C LEU A 341 -13.36 7.11 -7.28
N TRP A 342 -12.74 6.56 -8.32
CA TRP A 342 -13.03 6.89 -9.72
C TRP A 342 -14.47 6.51 -10.12
N LYS A 343 -14.96 5.38 -9.62
CA LYS A 343 -16.36 4.99 -9.76
C LYS A 343 -17.31 5.90 -8.95
N ASN A 344 -16.87 6.43 -7.82
CA ASN A 344 -17.68 7.31 -6.95
C ASN A 344 -17.62 8.81 -7.29
N GLU A 345 -16.77 9.24 -8.23
CA GLU A 345 -16.45 10.65 -8.53
C GLU A 345 -17.70 11.57 -8.68
N LYS A 346 -18.84 11.04 -9.15
CA LYS A 346 -20.07 11.84 -9.32
C LYS A 346 -20.90 12.06 -8.06
N ARG A 347 -20.82 11.18 -7.05
CA ARG A 347 -21.56 11.37 -5.78
C ARG A 347 -21.08 12.60 -5.01
N PHE A 348 -19.83 13.03 -5.24
CA PHE A 348 -19.25 14.17 -4.55
C PHE A 348 -19.67 15.50 -5.19
N SER A 349 -19.72 15.59 -6.53
CA SER A 349 -20.18 16.79 -7.24
C SER A 349 -21.65 17.10 -6.99
N SER A 350 -22.53 16.10 -6.89
CA SER A 350 -23.96 16.31 -6.58
C SER A 350 -24.20 16.86 -5.16
N GLY A 351 -23.36 16.49 -4.18
CA GLY A 351 -23.42 17.06 -2.82
C GLY A 351 -22.93 18.51 -2.73
N GLN A 352 -22.09 18.92 -3.67
CA GLN A 352 -21.62 20.30 -3.82
C GLN A 352 -22.62 21.14 -4.62
N GLU A 353 -23.23 20.59 -5.68
CA GLU A 353 -24.33 21.21 -6.42
C GLU A 353 -25.52 21.51 -5.51
N LEU A 354 -25.96 20.58 -4.64
CA LEU A 354 -27.04 20.83 -3.66
C LEU A 354 -26.74 21.99 -2.69
N ARG A 355 -25.48 22.16 -2.26
CA ARG A 355 -25.04 23.30 -1.43
C ARG A 355 -24.95 24.61 -2.22
N THR A 356 -24.69 24.53 -3.52
CA THR A 356 -24.60 25.69 -4.42
C THR A 356 -25.98 26.14 -4.89
N GLU A 357 -26.90 25.19 -5.10
CA GLU A 357 -28.31 25.41 -5.38
C GLU A 357 -29.06 26.02 -4.20
N GLN A 358 -28.76 25.61 -2.96
CA GLN A 358 -29.28 26.30 -1.77
C GLN A 358 -28.78 27.76 -1.69
N LYS A 359 -27.52 28.03 -2.06
CA LYS A 359 -26.97 29.40 -2.11
C LYS A 359 -27.46 30.21 -3.31
N SER A 360 -27.82 29.57 -4.43
CA SER A 360 -28.38 30.24 -5.60
C SER A 360 -29.87 30.52 -5.43
N GLN A 361 -30.63 29.65 -4.77
CA GLN A 361 -32.05 29.89 -4.44
C GLN A 361 -32.23 31.10 -3.51
N THR A 362 -31.30 31.37 -2.58
CA THR A 362 -31.33 32.62 -1.79
C THR A 362 -31.03 33.88 -2.62
N LYS A 363 -30.39 33.73 -3.79
CA LYS A 363 -30.06 34.84 -4.73
C LYS A 363 -30.99 34.93 -5.93
N GLN A 364 -31.82 33.92 -6.16
CA GLN A 364 -32.70 33.77 -7.33
C GLN A 364 -34.15 34.11 -7.00
N ALA A 365 -34.41 34.75 -5.85
CA ALA A 365 -35.66 35.43 -5.56
C ALA A 365 -35.75 36.84 -6.19
N SER A 366 -34.74 37.30 -6.95
CA SER A 366 -34.67 38.68 -7.46
C SER A 366 -34.40 38.82 -8.96
N ARG A 367 -34.67 37.82 -9.79
CA ARG A 367 -34.65 37.98 -11.26
C ARG A 367 -35.47 36.89 -11.94
N ILE A 368 -36.78 37.12 -11.95
CA ILE A 368 -37.70 36.43 -12.85
C ILE A 368 -37.80 37.30 -14.12
N GLU A 369 -38.00 36.61 -15.23
CA GLU A 369 -38.22 37.10 -16.60
C GLU A 369 -36.97 37.28 -17.47
N GLN A 370 -36.62 36.23 -18.21
CA GLN A 370 -36.69 36.28 -19.67
C GLN A 370 -36.41 34.94 -20.34
N LYS A 371 -37.23 34.67 -21.37
CA LYS A 371 -36.99 33.83 -22.57
C LYS A 371 -37.44 32.36 -22.53
N ILE A 372 -38.75 32.24 -22.75
CA ILE A 372 -39.38 31.18 -23.54
C ILE A 372 -38.88 31.34 -24.99
N GLY A 373 -38.17 30.34 -25.51
CA GLY A 373 -37.66 30.30 -26.89
C GLY A 373 -36.26 29.70 -27.09
N VAL A 374 -35.46 29.54 -26.03
CA VAL A 374 -34.10 28.94 -26.08
C VAL A 374 -34.07 27.50 -25.52
N GLU A 375 -35.16 27.05 -24.91
CA GLU A 375 -35.27 25.78 -24.15
C GLU A 375 -35.20 24.50 -25.01
N GLN A 376 -35.59 24.55 -26.29
CA GLN A 376 -35.64 23.33 -27.13
C GLN A 376 -34.27 22.89 -27.68
N LYS A 377 -33.35 23.81 -28.03
CA LYS A 377 -31.99 23.45 -28.49
C LYS A 377 -31.01 23.20 -27.35
N THR A 378 -31.23 23.80 -26.19
CA THR A 378 -30.46 23.53 -24.96
C THR A 378 -30.88 22.21 -24.31
N GLY A 379 -32.15 21.82 -24.38
CA GLY A 379 -32.66 20.54 -23.87
C GLY A 379 -32.08 19.31 -24.57
N ILE A 380 -31.95 19.31 -25.90
CA ILE A 380 -31.37 18.18 -26.66
C ILE A 380 -29.87 18.03 -26.38
N GLY A 381 -29.13 19.14 -26.34
CA GLY A 381 -27.71 19.14 -26.00
C GLY A 381 -27.44 18.67 -24.57
N GLU A 382 -28.28 19.07 -23.62
CA GLU A 382 -28.18 18.64 -22.23
C GLU A 382 -28.60 17.16 -22.07
N GLN A 383 -29.63 16.70 -22.78
CA GLN A 383 -29.99 15.27 -22.85
C GLN A 383 -28.83 14.41 -23.38
N ILE A 384 -28.21 14.80 -24.50
CA ILE A 384 -27.03 14.09 -25.05
C ILE A 384 -25.87 14.09 -24.05
N ARG A 385 -25.69 15.17 -23.30
CA ARG A 385 -24.63 15.29 -22.27
C ARG A 385 -24.92 14.41 -21.06
N ILE A 386 -26.17 14.34 -20.61
CA ILE A 386 -26.63 13.47 -19.52
C ILE A 386 -26.47 12.01 -19.93
N GLU A 387 -26.88 11.64 -21.13
CA GLU A 387 -26.79 10.28 -21.65
C GLU A 387 -25.32 9.83 -21.80
N ARG A 388 -24.45 10.67 -22.37
CA ARG A 388 -23.00 10.40 -22.43
C ARG A 388 -22.40 10.26 -21.04
N ARG A 389 -22.78 11.14 -20.11
CA ARG A 389 -22.36 11.07 -18.71
C ARG A 389 -22.82 9.76 -18.06
N GLN A 390 -24.05 9.34 -18.28
CA GLN A 390 -24.62 8.10 -17.73
C GLN A 390 -23.89 6.88 -18.29
N ARG A 391 -23.67 6.83 -19.61
CA ARG A 391 -22.89 5.77 -20.28
C ARG A 391 -21.47 5.66 -19.72
N THR A 392 -20.79 6.79 -19.50
CA THR A 392 -19.46 6.80 -18.87
C THR A 392 -19.51 6.31 -17.42
N ALA A 393 -20.52 6.68 -16.65
CA ALA A 393 -20.68 6.21 -15.27
C ALA A 393 -20.97 4.71 -15.20
N GLN A 394 -21.82 4.21 -16.09
CA GLN A 394 -22.13 2.79 -16.23
C GLN A 394 -20.88 2.00 -16.65
N GLY A 395 -20.10 2.49 -17.61
CA GLY A 395 -18.82 1.88 -17.99
C GLY A 395 -17.84 1.78 -16.83
N ARG A 396 -17.70 2.84 -16.00
CA ARG A 396 -16.87 2.81 -14.79
C ARG A 396 -17.38 1.80 -13.76
N LEU A 397 -18.69 1.68 -13.59
CA LEU A 397 -19.30 0.71 -12.70
C LEU A 397 -19.02 -0.73 -13.17
N THR A 398 -19.27 -1.02 -14.44
CA THR A 398 -19.00 -2.34 -15.03
C THR A 398 -17.53 -2.71 -14.90
N PHE A 399 -16.61 -1.78 -15.21
CA PHE A 399 -15.18 -2.00 -15.04
C PHE A 399 -14.80 -2.27 -13.58
N CYS A 400 -15.35 -1.48 -12.64
CA CYS A 400 -15.13 -1.66 -11.21
C CYS A 400 -15.60 -3.03 -10.72
N LEU A 401 -16.80 -3.47 -11.14
CA LEU A 401 -17.35 -4.78 -10.78
C LEU A 401 -16.55 -5.93 -11.40
N LEU A 402 -16.16 -5.83 -12.67
CA LEU A 402 -15.39 -6.86 -13.36
C LEU A 402 -14.02 -7.06 -12.69
N ILE A 403 -13.26 -5.98 -12.50
CA ILE A 403 -11.94 -6.07 -11.86
C ILE A 403 -12.07 -6.58 -10.42
N SER A 404 -13.03 -6.05 -9.65
CA SER A 404 -13.29 -6.52 -8.29
C SER A 404 -13.66 -8.00 -8.26
N GLY A 405 -14.48 -8.48 -9.19
CA GLY A 405 -14.87 -9.88 -9.30
C GLY A 405 -13.68 -10.79 -9.59
N ILE A 406 -12.80 -10.41 -10.51
CA ILE A 406 -11.59 -11.18 -10.84
C ILE A 406 -10.68 -11.35 -9.61
N PHE A 407 -10.37 -10.26 -8.91
CA PHE A 407 -9.51 -10.33 -7.72
C PHE A 407 -10.19 -11.01 -6.53
N LEU A 408 -11.49 -10.85 -6.36
CA LEU A 408 -12.25 -11.55 -5.33
C LEU A 408 -12.25 -13.06 -5.58
N LEU A 409 -12.47 -13.50 -6.83
CA LEU A 409 -12.40 -14.92 -7.19
C LEU A 409 -11.01 -15.50 -6.96
N GLY A 410 -9.95 -14.78 -7.35
CA GLY A 410 -8.58 -15.19 -7.07
C GLY A 410 -8.31 -15.33 -5.57
N THR A 411 -8.78 -14.36 -4.78
CA THR A 411 -8.69 -14.37 -3.31
C THR A 411 -9.45 -15.56 -2.71
N LEU A 412 -10.71 -15.78 -3.09
CA LEU A 412 -11.53 -16.88 -2.59
C LEU A 412 -10.95 -18.25 -2.96
N TRP A 413 -10.35 -18.37 -4.15
CA TRP A 413 -9.67 -19.60 -4.55
C TRP A 413 -8.42 -19.85 -3.69
N THR A 414 -7.57 -18.83 -3.50
CA THR A 414 -6.44 -18.91 -2.58
C THR A 414 -6.91 -19.32 -1.19
N ASP A 415 -7.89 -18.62 -0.63
CA ASP A 415 -8.37 -18.88 0.73
C ASP A 415 -8.97 -20.29 0.87
N SER A 416 -9.71 -20.77 -0.13
CA SER A 416 -10.26 -22.13 -0.16
C SER A 416 -9.17 -23.20 -0.23
N SER A 417 -8.13 -22.98 -1.05
CA SER A 417 -6.97 -23.87 -1.16
C SER A 417 -6.23 -23.93 0.18
N GLU A 418 -6.02 -22.77 0.81
CA GLU A 418 -5.36 -22.67 2.10
C GLU A 418 -6.15 -23.35 3.21
N TRP A 419 -7.47 -23.20 3.23
CA TRP A 419 -8.31 -23.89 4.20
C TRP A 419 -8.16 -25.42 4.10
N GLY A 420 -8.15 -25.97 2.88
CA GLY A 420 -7.96 -27.41 2.65
C GLY A 420 -6.60 -27.93 3.13
N LYS A 421 -5.55 -27.10 3.08
CA LYS A 421 -4.19 -27.45 3.55
C LYS A 421 -4.02 -27.38 5.07
N SER A 422 -4.97 -26.80 5.81
CA SER A 422 -4.82 -26.57 7.25
C SER A 422 -4.62 -27.85 8.06
N MET A 423 -5.32 -28.93 7.71
CA MET A 423 -5.19 -30.25 8.36
C MET A 423 -3.80 -30.85 8.13
N TYR A 424 -3.32 -30.88 6.88
CA TYR A 424 -1.99 -31.41 6.56
C TYR A 424 -0.85 -30.62 7.24
N ARG A 425 -1.00 -29.31 7.41
CA ARG A 425 -0.04 -28.48 8.15
C ARG A 425 -0.01 -28.84 9.63
N ARG A 426 -1.18 -29.08 10.22
CA ARG A 426 -1.26 -29.56 11.60
C ARG A 426 -0.54 -30.90 11.76
N GLU A 427 -0.81 -31.86 10.88
CA GLU A 427 -0.13 -33.17 10.87
C GLU A 427 1.38 -33.02 10.70
N HIS A 428 1.84 -32.13 9.81
CA HIS A 428 3.26 -31.85 9.64
C HIS A 428 3.91 -31.29 10.92
N TYR A 429 3.31 -30.31 11.60
CA TYR A 429 3.85 -29.81 12.86
C TYR A 429 3.78 -30.83 14.00
N GLU A 430 2.76 -31.68 14.03
CA GLU A 430 2.68 -32.81 14.98
C GLU A 430 3.81 -33.83 14.71
N ARG A 431 4.15 -34.10 13.43
CA ARG A 431 5.33 -34.90 13.07
C ARG A 431 6.63 -34.24 13.54
N MET A 432 6.85 -32.95 13.24
CA MET A 432 8.04 -32.24 13.74
C MET A 432 8.14 -32.30 15.27
N TRP A 433 7.02 -32.17 15.97
CA TRP A 433 6.96 -32.29 17.42
C TRP A 433 7.39 -33.69 17.90
N ILE A 434 6.88 -34.76 17.29
CA ILE A 434 7.27 -36.14 17.63
C ILE A 434 8.77 -36.35 17.39
N TYR A 435 9.28 -35.94 16.22
CA TYR A 435 10.70 -36.09 15.88
C TYR A 435 11.61 -35.31 16.83
N SER A 436 11.15 -34.16 17.33
CA SER A 436 11.94 -33.35 18.27
C SER A 436 12.15 -33.99 19.64
N HIS A 437 11.41 -35.05 20.00
CA HIS A 437 11.56 -35.74 21.29
C HIS A 437 12.65 -36.82 21.30
N ASP A 438 12.93 -37.43 20.15
CA ASP A 438 13.94 -38.48 20.02
C ASP A 438 14.66 -38.39 18.67
N LEU A 439 15.56 -37.41 18.56
CA LEU A 439 16.36 -37.20 17.33
C LEU A 439 17.32 -38.35 17.04
N SER A 440 17.65 -39.19 18.03
CA SER A 440 18.54 -40.34 17.86
C SER A 440 17.86 -41.50 17.15
N ALA A 441 16.53 -41.60 17.20
CA ALA A 441 15.77 -42.66 16.55
C ALA A 441 15.68 -42.51 15.02
N TYR A 442 16.06 -41.34 14.47
CA TYR A 442 15.88 -41.01 13.06
C TYR A 442 17.20 -40.73 12.35
N SER A 443 17.23 -41.09 11.06
CA SER A 443 18.35 -40.81 10.16
C SER A 443 18.46 -39.32 9.85
N ASP A 444 19.64 -38.91 9.37
CA ASP A 444 19.89 -37.52 8.96
C ASP A 444 18.95 -37.08 7.84
N GLU A 445 18.70 -37.96 6.87
CA GLU A 445 17.79 -37.69 5.75
C GLU A 445 16.36 -37.44 6.24
N GLU A 446 15.87 -38.26 7.17
CA GLU A 446 14.53 -38.08 7.76
C GLU A 446 14.43 -36.79 8.58
N LEU A 447 15.49 -36.42 9.32
CA LEU A 447 15.52 -35.16 10.05
C LEU A 447 15.56 -33.96 9.12
N GLU A 448 16.34 -34.00 8.05
CA GLU A 448 16.40 -32.94 7.06
C GLU A 448 15.06 -32.74 6.33
N ASP A 449 14.36 -33.83 6.02
CA ASP A 449 13.03 -33.80 5.40
C ASP A 449 11.98 -33.23 6.36
N VAL A 450 11.89 -33.76 7.59
CA VAL A 450 10.88 -33.33 8.56
C VAL A 450 11.07 -31.88 9.01
N PHE A 451 12.31 -31.44 9.21
CA PHE A 451 12.61 -30.06 9.63
C PHE A 451 12.82 -29.08 8.47
N GLU A 452 12.71 -29.55 7.22
CA GLU A 452 12.96 -28.77 5.99
C GLU A 452 14.31 -28.01 6.04
N TYR A 453 15.32 -28.61 6.66
CA TYR A 453 16.63 -27.99 6.93
C TYR A 453 17.76 -28.79 6.29
N HIS A 454 17.97 -28.58 5.00
CA HIS A 454 18.94 -29.31 4.16
C HIS A 454 20.38 -28.79 4.30
N HIS A 455 20.90 -28.77 5.53
CA HIS A 455 22.26 -28.31 5.85
C HIS A 455 23.04 -29.30 6.72
N GLY A 456 22.65 -30.58 6.74
CA GLY A 456 23.23 -31.63 7.57
C GLY A 456 22.37 -31.91 8.80
N GLY A 457 21.93 -33.17 8.95
CA GLY A 457 21.27 -33.66 10.17
C GLY A 457 22.07 -33.40 11.45
N GLU A 458 23.41 -33.38 11.37
CA GLU A 458 24.31 -32.98 12.46
C GLU A 458 23.98 -31.58 13.00
N ARG A 459 23.71 -30.59 12.13
CA ARG A 459 23.38 -29.22 12.56
C ARG A 459 22.03 -29.17 13.28
N ILE A 460 21.06 -29.97 12.82
CA ILE A 460 19.76 -30.12 13.47
C ILE A 460 19.97 -30.66 14.89
N ARG A 461 20.70 -31.78 15.02
CA ARG A 461 20.99 -32.38 16.33
C ARG A 461 21.75 -31.43 17.25
N LYS A 462 22.73 -30.70 16.73
CA LYS A 462 23.48 -29.68 17.48
C LYS A 462 22.56 -28.56 17.99
N ALA A 463 21.62 -28.09 17.18
CA ALA A 463 20.65 -27.07 17.59
C ALA A 463 19.75 -27.57 18.73
N PHE A 464 19.27 -28.83 18.65
CA PHE A 464 18.46 -29.43 19.70
C PHE A 464 19.26 -29.71 20.98
N ALA A 465 20.52 -30.12 20.88
CA ALA A 465 21.40 -30.30 22.05
C ALA A 465 21.60 -28.97 22.82
N ILE A 466 21.81 -27.86 22.10
CA ILE A 466 21.87 -26.53 22.71
C ILE A 466 20.55 -26.21 23.42
N TRP A 467 19.42 -26.53 22.79
CA TRP A 467 18.09 -26.29 23.36
C TRP A 467 17.84 -27.09 24.64
N GLU A 468 18.24 -28.36 24.68
CA GLU A 468 18.15 -29.18 25.89
C GLU A 468 19.00 -28.64 27.04
N GLN A 469 20.22 -28.19 26.74
CA GLN A 469 21.08 -27.55 27.73
C GLN A 469 20.43 -26.30 28.31
N VAL A 470 19.89 -25.42 27.45
CA VAL A 470 19.17 -24.21 27.89
C VAL A 470 17.96 -24.57 28.75
N LYS A 471 17.17 -25.57 28.34
CA LYS A 471 16.00 -26.03 29.10
C LYS A 471 16.37 -26.59 30.48
N LYS A 472 17.53 -27.25 30.60
CA LYS A 472 18.07 -27.72 31.88
C LYS A 472 18.46 -26.55 32.78
N GLU A 473 19.25 -25.61 32.25
CA GLU A 473 19.63 -24.40 32.97
C GLU A 473 18.42 -23.56 33.44
N TRP A 474 17.31 -23.60 32.71
CA TRP A 474 16.08 -22.91 33.12
C TRP A 474 15.37 -23.61 34.27
N ARG A 475 15.28 -24.95 34.23
CA ARG A 475 14.72 -25.74 35.34
C ARG A 475 15.52 -25.59 36.63
N ASP A 476 16.83 -25.42 36.52
CA ASP A 476 17.71 -25.26 37.68
C ASP A 476 17.67 -23.82 38.27
N ARG A 477 17.10 -22.85 37.54
CA ARG A 477 16.95 -21.44 37.97
C ARG A 477 15.54 -21.07 38.45
N SER A 478 14.53 -21.90 38.15
CA SER A 478 13.15 -21.79 38.64
C SER A 478 12.96 -22.56 39.93
#